data_AF-A0A183F626-F1
#
_entry.id   AF-A0A183F626-F1
#
_cell.length_a   1.000
_cell.length_b   1.000
_cell.length_c   1.000
_cell.angle_alpha   90.00
_cell.angle_beta   90.00
_cell.angle_gamma   90.00
#
_symmetry.space_group_name_H-M   'P 1'
#
loop_
_entity.id
_entity.type
_entity.pdbx_description
1 polymer ?
#
loop_
_entity_poly.entity_id
_entity_poly.type
_entity_poly.pdbx_seq_one_letter_code
_entity_poly.pdbx_strand_id
1 'polypeptide(L)'
;MSSCRFVPVPLGRWESRLCWAVWIFHAVSAFVIAYNVSQGRLRMWIQHWLVDSSYVSGAKTDLSDPEWVHFRQAVGHALADHVLHSTG
;
A
#
# COMPACT_ATOMS: atom_id res chain seq x y z
N MET A 1 -13.44 -2.32 -40.62
CA MET A 1 -12.33 -2.53 -39.67
C MET A 1 -12.59 -3.85 -38.95
N SER A 2 -11.77 -4.88 -39.17
CA SER A 2 -11.93 -6.16 -38.49
C SER A 2 -11.39 -6.01 -37.07
N SER A 3 -12.27 -6.03 -36.08
CA SER A 3 -11.88 -6.08 -34.67
C SER A 3 -11.25 -7.45 -34.41
N CYS A 4 -9.93 -7.52 -34.27
CA CYS A 4 -9.22 -8.72 -33.84
C CYS A 4 -9.73 -9.11 -32.45
N ARG A 5 -10.75 -9.98 -32.41
CA ARG A 5 -11.32 -10.52 -31.18
C ARG A 5 -10.22 -11.37 -30.53
N PHE A 6 -9.70 -10.93 -29.39
CA PHE A 6 -8.75 -11.72 -28.61
C PHE A 6 -9.44 -13.02 -28.20
N VAL A 7 -9.04 -14.13 -28.82
CA VAL A 7 -9.49 -15.47 -28.42
C VAL A 7 -8.39 -16.01 -27.51
N PRO A 8 -8.62 -16.16 -26.20
CA PRO A 8 -7.61 -16.73 -25.31
C PRO A 8 -7.36 -18.18 -25.74
N VAL A 9 -6.20 -18.39 -26.37
CA VAL A 9 -5.71 -19.73 -26.68
C VAL A 9 -5.05 -20.28 -25.42
N PRO A 10 -5.34 -21.53 -25.00
CA PRO A 10 -4.68 -22.11 -23.84
C PRO A 10 -3.17 -22.15 -24.04
N LEU A 11 -2.43 -21.59 -23.08
CA LEU A 11 -0.96 -21.61 -23.09
C LEU A 11 -0.45 -23.05 -23.16
N GLY A 12 0.65 -23.24 -23.89
CA GLY A 12 1.33 -24.53 -23.91
C GLY A 12 1.73 -24.96 -22.49
N ARG A 13 1.82 -26.27 -22.26
CA ARG A 13 2.15 -26.82 -20.92
C ARG A 13 3.45 -26.22 -20.34
N TRP A 14 4.44 -25.96 -21.19
CA TRP A 14 5.71 -25.35 -20.79
C TRP A 14 5.60 -23.87 -20.46
N GLU A 15 4.86 -23.11 -21.26
CA GLU A 15 4.63 -21.68 -21.03
C GLU A 15 3.82 -21.45 -19.75
N SER A 16 2.80 -22.29 -19.51
CA SER A 16 2.02 -22.25 -18.26
C SER A 16 2.89 -22.56 -17.04
N ARG A 17 3.77 -23.58 -17.11
CA ARG A 17 4.72 -23.89 -16.03
C ARG A 17 5.71 -22.75 -15.78
N LEU A 18 6.24 -22.13 -16.83
CA LEU A 18 7.14 -20.99 -16.71
C LEU A 18 6.42 -19.80 -16.06
N CYS A 19 5.18 -19.51 -16.48
CA CYS A 19 4.37 -18.46 -15.90
C CYS A 19 4.15 -18.68 -14.39
N TRP A 20 3.80 -19.90 -13.99
CA TRP A 20 3.70 -20.26 -12.57
C TRP A 20 5.04 -20.14 -11.83
N ALA A 21 6.14 -20.56 -12.43
CA ALA A 21 7.46 -20.45 -11.82
C ALA A 21 7.87 -18.98 -11.60
N VAL A 22 7.65 -18.12 -12.60
CA VAL A 22 7.90 -16.68 -12.49
C VAL A 22 7.01 -16.07 -11.42
N TRP A 23 5.73 -16.44 -11.38
CA TRP A 23 4.79 -15.94 -10.39
C TRP A 23 5.20 -16.33 -8.96
N ILE A 24 5.51 -17.61 -8.74
CA ILE A 24 5.98 -18.10 -7.44
C ILE A 24 7.28 -17.41 -7.04
N PHE A 25 8.25 -17.32 -7.95
CA PHE A 25 9.53 -16.67 -7.66
C PHE A 25 9.35 -15.20 -7.30
N HIS A 26 8.49 -14.47 -8.04
CA HIS A 26 8.18 -13.09 -7.76
C HIS A 26 7.49 -12.92 -6.41
N ALA A 27 6.48 -13.75 -6.11
CA ALA A 27 5.76 -13.71 -4.83
C ALA A 27 6.69 -14.00 -3.65
N VAL A 28 7.55 -15.02 -3.75
CA VAL A 28 8.54 -15.35 -2.72
C VAL A 28 9.55 -14.22 -2.56
N SER A 29 10.05 -13.65 -3.65
CA SER A 29 11.02 -12.53 -3.60
C SER A 29 10.39 -11.31 -2.93
N ALA A 30 9.17 -10.95 -3.30
CA ALA A 30 8.43 -9.85 -2.68
C ALA A 30 8.23 -10.10 -1.18
N PHE A 31 7.86 -11.32 -0.79
CA PHE A 31 7.72 -11.69 0.62
C PHE A 31 9.04 -11.59 1.39
N VAL A 32 10.15 -12.09 0.83
CA VAL A 32 11.47 -12.01 1.46
C VAL A 32 11.92 -10.58 1.64
N ILE A 33 11.69 -9.72 0.65
CA ILE A 33 12.00 -8.29 0.74
C ILE A 33 11.14 -7.64 1.83
N ALA A 34 9.82 -7.87 1.80
CA ALA A 34 8.89 -7.34 2.81
C ALA A 34 9.30 -7.77 4.22
N TYR A 35 9.62 -9.06 4.43
CA TYR A 35 10.09 -9.57 5.70
C TYR A 35 11.40 -8.91 6.15
N ASN A 36 12.37 -8.76 5.24
CA ASN A 36 13.65 -8.11 5.56
C ASN A 36 13.52 -6.62 5.87
N VAL A 37 12.55 -5.95 5.26
CA VAL A 37 12.20 -4.54 5.50
C VAL A 37 11.46 -4.39 6.82
N SER A 38 10.52 -5.28 7.16
CA SER A 38 9.73 -5.19 8.39
C SER A 38 10.50 -5.66 9.63
N GLN A 39 11.23 -6.78 9.53
CA GLN A 39 11.84 -7.48 10.68
C GLN A 39 13.35 -7.70 10.55
N GLY A 40 13.90 -7.54 9.35
CA GLY A 40 15.30 -7.87 9.06
C GLY A 40 16.24 -6.67 9.00
N ARG A 41 17.34 -6.86 8.27
CA ARG A 41 18.45 -5.89 8.17
C ARG A 41 18.09 -4.59 7.46
N LEU A 42 17.04 -4.59 6.62
CA LEU A 42 16.60 -3.41 5.87
C LEU A 42 15.64 -2.52 6.69
N ARG A 43 15.31 -2.92 7.93
CA ARG A 43 14.46 -2.14 8.82
C ARG A 43 15.01 -0.74 9.10
N MET A 44 16.31 -0.59 9.30
CA MET A 44 16.92 0.74 9.51
C MET A 44 16.79 1.64 8.28
N TRP A 45 16.81 1.07 7.08
CA TRP A 45 16.64 1.84 5.84
C TRP A 45 15.22 2.38 5.71
N ILE A 46 14.19 1.57 6.00
CA ILE A 46 12.81 2.04 5.93
C ILE A 46 12.41 2.94 7.10
N GLN A 47 13.07 2.81 8.25
CA GLN A 47 12.86 3.71 9.39
C GLN A 47 13.12 5.18 9.06
N HIS A 48 13.97 5.47 8.07
CA HIS A 48 14.17 6.85 7.59
C HIS A 48 12.91 7.46 6.98
N TRP A 49 12.03 6.63 6.42
CA TRP A 49 10.78 7.03 5.75
C TRP A 49 9.55 6.91 6.64
N LEU A 50 9.72 6.38 7.85
CA LEU A 50 8.66 6.14 8.81
C LEU A 50 8.74 7.16 9.95
N VAL A 51 7.66 7.92 10.14
CA VAL A 51 7.50 8.82 11.28
C VAL A 51 6.72 8.16 12.41
N ASP A 52 6.95 8.64 13.64
CA ASP A 52 6.10 8.24 14.75
C ASP A 52 4.65 8.60 14.46
N SER A 53 3.79 7.61 14.65
CA SER A 53 2.38 7.80 14.52
C SER A 53 1.90 8.76 15.60
N SER A 54 1.28 9.86 15.17
CA SER A 54 0.52 10.73 16.08
C SER A 54 -0.83 10.13 16.49
N TYR A 55 -1.17 8.93 15.97
CA TYR A 55 -2.45 8.25 16.18
C TYR A 55 -2.37 7.21 17.30
N VAL A 56 -1.34 6.37 17.28
CA VAL A 56 -1.17 5.24 18.20
C VAL A 56 0.25 5.27 18.75
N SER A 57 0.37 5.39 20.07
CA SER A 57 1.66 5.38 20.74
C SER A 57 2.42 4.10 20.40
N GLY A 58 3.64 4.26 19.84
CA GLY A 58 4.49 3.14 19.42
C GLY A 58 4.26 2.64 17.99
N ALA A 59 3.24 3.12 17.28
CA ALA A 59 3.07 2.82 15.86
C ALA A 59 3.93 3.75 14.98
N LYS A 60 4.30 3.27 13.79
CA LYS A 60 5.03 4.03 12.78
C LYS A 60 4.13 4.21 11.55
N THR A 61 4.13 5.40 10.97
CA THR A 61 3.33 5.74 9.78
C THR A 61 4.25 6.14 8.65
N ASP A 62 3.90 5.77 7.42
CA ASP A 62 4.64 6.19 6.23
C ASP A 62 4.41 7.69 5.97
N LEU A 63 5.48 8.41 5.66
CA LEU A 63 5.44 9.81 5.24
C LEU A 63 4.75 10.00 3.89
N SER A 64 4.63 8.93 3.09
CA SER A 64 4.02 8.96 1.76
C SER A 64 2.49 8.99 1.75
N ASP A 65 1.83 8.87 2.91
CA ASP A 65 0.37 8.90 3.05
C ASP A 65 -0.14 10.22 3.68
N PRO A 66 -0.20 11.32 2.91
CA PRO A 66 -0.70 12.61 3.39
C PRO A 66 -2.24 12.64 3.52
N GLU A 67 -2.95 11.68 2.93
CA GLU A 67 -4.41 11.68 2.82
C GLU A 67 -5.06 11.73 4.22
N TRP A 68 -4.49 10.97 5.15
CA TRP A 68 -5.01 10.88 6.50
C TRP A 68 -4.75 12.13 7.36
N VAL A 69 -3.63 12.84 7.10
CA VAL A 69 -3.34 14.13 7.74
C VAL A 69 -4.36 15.19 7.30
N HIS A 70 -4.66 15.23 6.01
CA HIS A 70 -5.65 16.16 5.45
C HIS A 70 -7.07 15.85 5.92
N PHE A 71 -7.45 14.58 6.00
CA PHE A 71 -8.74 14.16 6.55
C PHE A 71 -8.96 14.71 7.97
N ARG A 72 -7.94 14.65 8.84
CA ARG A 72 -8.07 15.12 10.23
C ARG A 72 -8.23 16.64 10.33
N GLN A 73 -7.51 17.40 9.52
CA GLN A 73 -7.67 18.86 9.47
C GLN A 73 -9.09 19.21 9.02
N ALA A 74 -9.58 18.53 7.99
CA ALA A 74 -10.94 18.72 7.49
C ALA A 74 -12.02 18.35 8.53
N VAL A 75 -11.88 17.21 9.21
CA VAL A 75 -12.82 16.79 10.27
C VAL A 75 -12.79 17.74 11.46
N GLY A 76 -11.60 18.21 11.87
CA GLY A 76 -11.46 19.18 12.96
C GLY A 76 -12.18 20.50 12.66
N HIS A 77 -12.02 21.02 11.44
CA HIS A 77 -12.76 22.21 11.00
C HIS A 77 -14.25 21.95 10.87
N ALA A 78 -14.66 20.84 10.25
CA ALA A 78 -16.07 20.50 10.10
C ALA A 78 -16.79 20.36 11.45
N LEU A 79 -16.13 19.77 12.47
CA LEU A 79 -16.67 19.68 13.83
C LEU A 79 -16.73 21.04 14.52
N ALA A 80 -15.69 21.86 14.40
CA ALA A 80 -15.67 23.20 14.97
C ALA A 80 -16.79 24.08 14.38
N ASP A 81 -16.93 24.06 13.05
CA ASP A 81 -17.98 24.77 12.32
C ASP A 81 -19.36 24.27 12.72
N HIS A 82 -19.55 22.96 12.87
CA HIS A 82 -20.82 22.37 13.30
C HIS A 82 -21.21 22.77 14.73
N VAL A 83 -20.26 22.81 15.67
CA VAL A 83 -20.52 23.26 17.05
C VAL A 83 -20.88 24.74 17.07
N LEU A 84 -20.12 25.58 16.36
CA LEU A 84 -20.39 27.02 16.26
C LEU A 84 -21.76 27.31 15.64
N HIS A 85 -22.16 26.57 14.60
CA HIS A 85 -23.45 26.75 13.95
C HIS A 85 -24.63 26.10 14.67
N SER A 86 -24.42 25.09 15.53
CA SER A 86 -25.50 24.45 16.27
C SER A 86 -25.82 25.09 17.62
N THR A 87 -24.91 25.94 18.13
CA THR A 87 -25.05 26.62 19.44
C THR A 87 -25.38 28.12 19.33
N GLY A 88 -25.48 28.67 18.11
CA GLY A 88 -25.97 30.02 17.82
C GLY A 88 -27.38 30.00 17.23
#